data_AF-Q0VR84-F1
#
_entry.id   AF-Q0VR84-F1
#
_cell.length_a   1.000
_cell.length_b   1.000
_cell.length_c   1.000
_cell.angle_alpha   90.00
_cell.angle_beta   90.00
_cell.angle_gamma   90.00
#
_symmetry.space_group_name_H-M   'P 1'
#
loop_
_entity.id
_entity.type
_entity.pdbx_description
1 polymer ?
#
loop_
_entity_poly.entity_id
_entity_poly.type
_entity_poly.pdbx_seq_one_letter_code
_entity_poly.pdbx_strand_id
1 'polypeptide(L)'
;MESNVYQAPASEILTAKPEAAGVALYVVAPWKFNLLFWATMGIYGLYWNFKNWQYQKNHRGKNVQPVWRALFSVFFFGPLLKTINQENEGKAKPLPVFALATLYILANLISTVCDRAAARMDSFGILDLVSLALIPVTWAVMFKAQKTINFSQDDTQGRRNNRLTLANGIWIMLGMVLWGLILLGLASGYFPEQTEAFLSSLIMTAS
;
A
#
# COMPACT_ATOMS: atom_id res chain seq x y z
N MET A 1 -30.44 -18.14 46.54
CA MET A 1 -29.73 -17.38 45.49
C MET A 1 -28.59 -18.25 45.03
N GLU A 2 -28.75 -18.94 43.90
CA GLU A 2 -27.72 -19.83 43.37
C GLU A 2 -26.65 -18.99 42.66
N SER A 3 -25.43 -18.97 43.22
CA SER A 3 -24.28 -18.34 42.59
C SER A 3 -23.79 -19.23 41.45
N ASN A 4 -23.98 -18.80 40.20
CA ASN A 4 -23.54 -19.53 39.02
C ASN A 4 -22.00 -19.59 38.96
N VAL A 5 -21.43 -20.75 39.32
CA VAL A 5 -19.98 -21.03 39.41
C VAL A 5 -19.30 -21.12 38.03
N TYR A 6 -20.08 -21.19 36.94
CA TYR A 6 -19.57 -21.35 35.58
C TYR A 6 -19.62 -20.06 34.73
N GLN A 7 -19.49 -18.88 35.34
CA GLN A 7 -19.23 -17.67 34.55
C GLN A 7 -17.78 -17.70 34.05
N ALA A 8 -17.62 -17.78 32.73
CA ALA A 8 -16.33 -17.56 32.10
C ALA A 8 -15.81 -16.17 32.52
N PRO A 9 -14.53 -16.06 32.92
CA PRO A 9 -13.96 -14.77 33.26
C PRO A 9 -14.14 -13.84 32.06
N ALA A 10 -14.70 -12.66 32.29
CA ALA A 10 -14.83 -11.64 31.26
C ALA A 10 -13.43 -11.29 30.77
N SER A 11 -12.99 -11.93 29.69
CA SER A 11 -11.78 -11.53 29.01
C SER A 11 -12.03 -10.13 28.51
N GLU A 12 -11.24 -9.17 28.98
CA GLU A 12 -11.16 -7.86 28.37
C GLU A 12 -10.81 -8.09 26.90
N ILE A 13 -11.81 -8.03 26.03
CA ILE A 13 -11.56 -7.99 24.60
C ILE A 13 -10.74 -6.73 24.45
N LEU A 14 -9.45 -6.89 24.16
CA LEU A 14 -8.58 -5.82 23.71
C LEU A 14 -9.18 -5.30 22.39
N THR A 15 -10.26 -4.55 22.48
CA THR A 15 -10.77 -3.75 21.41
C THR A 15 -9.63 -2.80 21.12
N ALA A 16 -9.00 -3.00 19.96
CA ALA A 16 -8.01 -2.08 19.44
C ALA A 16 -8.56 -0.68 19.67
N LYS A 17 -7.83 0.12 20.46
CA LYS A 17 -8.13 1.51 20.80
C LYS A 17 -8.87 2.17 19.64
N PRO A 18 -10.01 2.86 19.86
CA PRO A 18 -10.70 3.54 18.78
C PRO A 18 -9.85 4.73 18.30
N GLU A 19 -8.84 4.47 17.48
CA GLU A 19 -8.09 5.47 16.70
C GLU A 19 -9.02 6.21 15.72
N ALA A 20 -10.29 5.79 15.62
CA ALA A 20 -11.30 6.26 14.70
C ALA A 20 -12.36 7.20 15.32
N ALA A 21 -12.23 7.63 16.57
CA ALA A 21 -13.13 8.63 17.14
C ALA A 21 -12.86 10.01 16.50
N GLY A 22 -13.32 10.22 15.26
CA GLY A 22 -13.35 11.52 14.59
C GLY A 22 -12.84 11.61 13.15
N VAL A 23 -12.42 10.52 12.48
CA VAL A 23 -12.00 10.56 11.06
C VAL A 23 -12.77 9.57 10.19
N ALA A 24 -13.16 10.01 9.00
CA ALA A 24 -13.84 9.22 7.98
C ALA A 24 -12.88 8.47 7.05
N LEU A 25 -11.63 8.93 6.94
CA LEU A 25 -10.62 8.40 6.03
C LEU A 25 -9.26 8.20 6.70
N TYR A 26 -8.42 7.35 6.10
CA TYR A 26 -7.13 6.96 6.68
C TYR A 26 -6.08 8.05 6.49
N VAL A 27 -5.85 8.83 7.54
CA VAL A 27 -4.79 9.84 7.60
C VAL A 27 -3.43 9.17 7.79
N VAL A 28 -2.42 9.62 7.04
CA VAL A 28 -1.02 9.19 7.19
C VAL A 28 -0.06 10.29 6.74
N ALA A 29 1.03 10.50 7.47
CA ALA A 29 2.03 11.50 7.10
C ALA A 29 2.61 11.23 5.70
N PRO A 30 2.80 12.27 4.85
CA PRO A 30 3.29 12.09 3.48
C PRO A 30 4.63 11.33 3.40
N TRP A 31 5.59 11.60 4.28
CA TRP A 31 6.88 10.89 4.28
C TRP A 31 6.70 9.41 4.65
N LYS A 32 5.81 9.09 5.60
CA LYS A 32 5.54 7.70 6.00
C LYS A 32 4.86 6.95 4.87
N PHE A 33 3.93 7.58 4.17
CA PHE A 33 3.32 7.02 2.96
C PHE A 33 4.40 6.72 1.91
N ASN A 34 5.27 7.69 1.60
CA ASN A 34 6.33 7.51 0.60
C ASN A 34 7.27 6.38 0.98
N LEU A 35 7.77 6.38 2.21
CA LEU A 35 8.67 5.36 2.72
C LEU A 35 8.04 3.96 2.59
N LEU A 36 6.82 3.79 3.10
CA LEU A 36 6.16 2.48 3.06
C LEU A 36 5.80 2.05 1.64
N PHE A 37 5.35 2.97 0.80
CA PHE A 37 5.03 2.67 -0.59
C PHE A 37 6.27 2.15 -1.35
N TRP A 38 7.37 2.90 -1.30
CA TRP A 38 8.59 2.54 -2.04
C TRP A 38 9.32 1.35 -1.43
N ALA A 39 9.42 1.28 -0.10
CA ALA A 39 10.06 0.15 0.54
C ALA A 39 9.34 -1.17 0.22
N THR A 40 8.01 -1.15 0.10
CA THR A 40 7.21 -2.36 -0.19
C THR A 40 6.86 -2.53 -1.68
N MET A 41 7.50 -1.78 -2.59
CA MET A 41 7.23 -1.84 -4.04
C MET A 41 5.74 -1.70 -4.40
N GLY A 42 5.03 -0.84 -3.67
CA GLY A 42 3.60 -0.58 -3.88
C GLY A 42 2.65 -1.54 -3.16
N ILE A 43 3.11 -2.62 -2.53
CA ILE A 43 2.26 -3.56 -1.77
C ILE A 43 1.54 -2.84 -0.62
N TYR A 44 2.17 -1.85 0.01
CA TYR A 44 1.52 -0.97 0.99
C TYR A 44 0.22 -0.35 0.47
N GLY A 45 0.06 -0.18 -0.85
CA GLY A 45 -1.17 0.30 -1.47
C GLY A 45 -2.38 -0.59 -1.19
N LEU A 46 -2.21 -1.90 -1.02
CA LEU A 46 -3.29 -2.82 -0.63
C LEU A 46 -3.75 -2.53 0.81
N TYR A 47 -2.80 -2.45 1.74
CA TYR A 47 -3.07 -2.10 3.13
C TYR A 47 -3.73 -0.72 3.24
N TRP A 48 -3.24 0.25 2.47
CA TRP A 48 -3.77 1.59 2.41
C TRP A 48 -5.23 1.63 1.93
N ASN A 49 -5.57 0.86 0.90
CA ASN A 49 -6.95 0.73 0.42
C ASN A 49 -7.85 0.09 1.49
N PHE A 50 -7.37 -1.00 2.10
CA PHE A 50 -8.06 -1.67 3.20
C PHE A 50 -8.38 -0.70 4.34
N LYS A 51 -7.39 0.07 4.81
CA LYS A 51 -7.59 1.03 5.90
C LYS A 51 -8.62 2.09 5.52
N ASN A 52 -8.54 2.67 4.34
CA ASN A 52 -9.55 3.65 3.90
C ASN A 52 -10.97 3.09 3.90
N TRP A 53 -11.17 1.84 3.44
CA TRP A 53 -12.48 1.20 3.50
C TRP A 53 -12.91 0.83 4.92
N GLN A 54 -11.97 0.49 5.79
CA GLN A 54 -12.24 0.21 7.21
C GLN A 54 -12.69 1.48 7.95
N TYR A 55 -12.04 2.63 7.72
CA TYR A 55 -12.46 3.90 8.31
C TYR A 55 -13.85 4.31 7.83
N GLN A 56 -14.14 4.17 6.53
CA GLN A 56 -15.48 4.43 6.01
C GLN A 56 -16.55 3.52 6.62
N LYS A 57 -16.25 2.22 6.82
CA LYS A 57 -17.15 1.28 7.49
C LYS A 57 -17.49 1.76 8.91
N ASN A 58 -16.45 2.07 9.67
CA ASN A 58 -16.58 2.44 11.07
C ASN A 58 -17.27 3.80 11.24
N HIS A 59 -17.00 4.77 10.36
CA HIS A 59 -17.55 6.11 10.45
C HIS A 59 -18.99 6.21 9.93
N ARG A 60 -19.30 5.54 8.81
CA ARG A 60 -20.61 5.68 8.13
C ARG A 60 -21.59 4.54 8.42
N GLY A 61 -21.20 3.56 9.23
CA GLY A 61 -22.01 2.36 9.51
C GLY A 61 -22.37 1.55 8.26
N LYS A 62 -21.66 1.76 7.13
CA LYS A 62 -21.97 1.09 5.85
C LYS A 62 -21.58 -0.37 5.95
N ASN A 63 -22.45 -1.27 5.49
CA ASN A 63 -22.12 -2.69 5.33
C ASN A 63 -21.17 -2.91 4.13
N VAL A 64 -19.92 -2.50 4.28
CA VAL A 64 -18.84 -2.77 3.33
C VAL A 64 -17.90 -3.83 3.89
N GLN A 65 -17.26 -4.57 2.98
CA GLN A 65 -16.22 -5.55 3.30
C GLN A 65 -14.85 -4.97 2.88
N PRO A 66 -14.08 -4.38 3.82
CA PRO A 66 -12.85 -3.65 3.47
C PRO A 66 -11.79 -4.54 2.81
N VAL A 67 -11.68 -5.80 3.25
CA VAL A 67 -10.69 -6.76 2.75
C VAL A 67 -10.93 -7.04 1.26
N TRP A 68 -12.16 -7.37 0.88
CA TRP A 68 -12.50 -7.64 -0.52
C TRP A 68 -12.31 -6.42 -1.41
N ARG A 69 -12.69 -5.23 -0.93
CA ARG A 69 -12.49 -4.00 -1.70
C ARG A 69 -11.02 -3.63 -1.88
N ALA A 70 -10.16 -4.03 -0.95
CA ALA A 70 -8.72 -3.85 -1.07
C ALA A 70 -8.13 -4.84 -2.09
N LEU A 71 -8.47 -6.13 -1.98
CA LEU A 71 -7.99 -7.17 -2.92
C LEU A 71 -8.44 -6.91 -4.36
N PHE A 72 -9.66 -6.38 -4.51
CA PHE A 72 -10.25 -6.02 -5.80
C PHE A 72 -10.16 -4.51 -6.06
N SER A 73 -9.09 -3.86 -5.63
CA SER A 73 -8.92 -2.39 -5.67
C SER A 73 -9.17 -1.80 -7.06
N VAL A 74 -8.86 -2.52 -8.14
CA VAL A 74 -9.12 -2.12 -9.53
C VAL A 74 -10.58 -1.69 -9.74
N PHE A 75 -11.54 -2.39 -9.14
CA PHE A 75 -12.97 -2.03 -9.26
C PHE A 75 -13.40 -0.94 -8.28
N PHE A 76 -12.74 -0.86 -7.12
CA PHE A 76 -13.18 -0.03 -6.01
C PHE A 76 -12.40 1.30 -5.87
N PHE A 77 -11.29 1.48 -6.58
CA PHE A 77 -10.47 2.68 -6.47
C PHE A 77 -11.22 3.93 -6.94
N GLY A 78 -11.95 3.88 -8.06
CA GLY A 78 -12.81 4.98 -8.51
C GLY A 78 -13.87 5.39 -7.48
N PRO A 79 -14.69 4.45 -6.96
CA PRO A 79 -15.58 4.71 -5.83
C PRO A 79 -14.88 5.32 -4.61
N LEU A 80 -13.66 4.86 -4.27
CA LEU A 80 -12.88 5.44 -3.18
C LEU A 80 -12.56 6.92 -3.44
N LEU A 81 -12.08 7.26 -4.64
CA LEU A 81 -11.82 8.65 -5.03
C LEU A 81 -13.08 9.53 -4.96
N LYS A 82 -14.25 8.99 -5.31
CA LYS A 82 -15.53 9.70 -5.14
C LYS A 82 -15.80 10.01 -3.67
N THR A 83 -15.58 9.06 -2.77
CA THR A 83 -15.75 9.31 -1.34
C THR A 83 -14.73 10.32 -0.82
N ILE A 84 -13.48 10.27 -1.28
CA ILE A 84 -12.48 11.29 -0.92
C ILE A 84 -12.97 12.69 -1.33
N ASN A 85 -13.56 12.84 -2.52
CA ASN A 85 -14.13 14.12 -2.95
C ASN A 85 -15.33 14.56 -2.10
N GLN A 86 -16.17 13.64 -1.65
CA GLN A 86 -17.29 13.94 -0.75
C GLN A 86 -16.80 14.46 0.60
N GLU A 87 -15.76 13.84 1.17
CA GLU A 87 -15.16 14.33 2.43
C GLU A 87 -14.41 15.66 2.22
N ASN A 88 -14.00 15.96 1.00
CA ASN A 88 -13.30 17.19 0.62
C ASN A 88 -14.25 18.29 0.08
N GLU A 89 -15.56 18.07 0.12
CA GLU A 89 -16.55 19.00 -0.43
C GLU A 89 -16.48 20.35 0.29
N GLY A 90 -16.46 21.44 -0.49
CA GLY A 90 -16.32 22.80 0.04
C GLY A 90 -14.94 23.18 0.56
N LYS A 91 -13.95 22.27 0.60
CA LYS A 91 -12.61 22.55 1.13
C LYS A 91 -11.54 22.81 0.06
N ALA A 92 -11.50 22.01 -1.02
CA ALA A 92 -10.50 22.16 -2.09
C ALA A 92 -11.01 21.64 -3.44
N LYS A 93 -10.22 21.88 -4.51
CA LYS A 93 -10.51 21.35 -5.84
C LYS A 93 -10.66 19.81 -5.80
N PRO A 94 -11.76 19.25 -6.32
CA PRO A 94 -11.98 17.81 -6.31
C PRO A 94 -10.95 17.09 -7.20
N LEU A 95 -10.64 15.86 -6.80
CA LEU A 95 -9.84 14.94 -7.60
C LEU A 95 -10.57 14.61 -8.91
N PRO A 96 -9.87 14.61 -10.06
CA PRO A 96 -10.44 14.15 -11.32
C PRO A 96 -10.58 12.63 -11.29
N VAL A 97 -11.71 12.15 -10.75
CA VAL A 97 -11.99 10.74 -10.45
C VAL A 97 -11.73 9.85 -11.66
N PHE A 98 -12.30 10.20 -12.82
CA PHE A 98 -12.17 9.38 -14.03
C PHE A 98 -10.71 9.22 -14.45
N ALA A 99 -9.97 10.33 -14.61
CA ALA A 99 -8.58 10.30 -15.04
C ALA A 99 -7.68 9.50 -14.08
N LEU A 100 -7.82 9.72 -12.76
CA LEU A 100 -7.01 9.02 -11.76
C LEU A 100 -7.38 7.55 -11.63
N ALA A 101 -8.67 7.20 -11.69
CA ALA A 101 -9.11 5.81 -11.66
C ALA A 101 -8.62 5.05 -12.90
N THR A 102 -8.77 5.63 -14.09
CA THR A 102 -8.26 5.04 -15.33
C THR A 102 -6.76 4.84 -15.28
N LEU A 103 -6.00 5.83 -14.81
CA LEU A 103 -4.54 5.71 -14.72
C LEU A 103 -4.13 4.61 -13.73
N TYR A 104 -4.78 4.53 -12.57
CA TYR A 104 -4.54 3.46 -11.59
C TYR A 104 -4.86 2.07 -12.17
N ILE A 105 -6.02 1.92 -12.80
CA ILE A 105 -6.48 0.65 -13.37
C ILE A 105 -5.55 0.19 -14.49
N LEU A 106 -5.21 1.09 -15.43
CA LEU A 106 -4.31 0.77 -16.54
C LEU A 106 -2.91 0.42 -16.03
N ALA A 107 -2.35 1.18 -15.08
CA ALA A 107 -1.04 0.86 -14.51
C ALA A 107 -1.03 -0.53 -13.86
N ASN A 108 -2.04 -0.88 -13.06
CA ASN A 108 -2.12 -2.19 -12.41
C ASN A 108 -2.34 -3.33 -13.42
N LEU A 109 -3.20 -3.12 -14.42
CA LEU A 109 -3.50 -4.13 -15.43
C LEU A 109 -2.29 -4.39 -16.34
N ILE A 110 -1.64 -3.33 -16.84
CA ILE A 110 -0.45 -3.45 -17.68
C ILE A 110 0.68 -4.11 -16.87
N SER A 111 0.95 -3.67 -15.63
CA SER A 111 1.94 -4.32 -14.76
C SER A 111 1.65 -5.80 -14.59
N THR A 112 0.40 -6.18 -14.27
CA THR A 112 0.03 -7.60 -14.08
C THR A 112 0.24 -8.42 -15.36
N VAL A 113 -0.06 -7.86 -16.53
CA VAL A 113 0.15 -8.53 -17.82
C VAL A 113 1.65 -8.66 -18.12
N CYS A 114 2.42 -7.60 -17.91
CA CYS A 114 3.87 -7.60 -18.08
C CYS A 114 4.55 -8.60 -17.15
N ASP A 115 4.22 -8.62 -15.86
CA ASP A 115 4.77 -9.55 -14.87
C ASP A 115 4.47 -11.01 -15.24
N ARG A 116 3.24 -11.31 -15.68
CA ARG A 116 2.85 -12.67 -16.11
C ARG A 116 3.52 -13.10 -17.41
N ALA A 117 3.77 -12.16 -18.31
CA ALA A 117 4.48 -12.43 -19.56
C ALA A 117 5.98 -12.61 -19.31
N ALA A 118 6.59 -11.76 -18.47
CA ALA A 118 7.99 -11.84 -18.04
C ALA A 118 8.27 -13.15 -17.30
N ALA A 119 7.35 -13.62 -16.45
CA ALA A 119 7.46 -14.90 -15.74
C ALA A 119 7.52 -16.14 -16.67
N ARG A 120 7.25 -15.99 -17.97
CA ARG A 120 7.40 -17.05 -18.98
C ARG A 120 8.71 -16.96 -19.76
N MET A 121 9.52 -15.94 -19.49
CA MET A 121 10.81 -15.71 -20.11
C MET A 121 11.92 -16.25 -19.19
N ASP A 122 12.98 -16.79 -19.79
CA ASP A 122 14.11 -17.36 -19.05
C ASP A 122 15.07 -16.29 -18.50
N SER A 123 14.89 -15.03 -18.90
CA SER A 123 15.75 -13.91 -18.51
C SER A 123 14.94 -12.65 -18.23
N PHE A 124 15.43 -11.84 -17.28
CA PHE A 124 14.94 -10.47 -17.08
C PHE A 124 15.07 -9.65 -18.35
N GLY A 125 14.05 -8.87 -18.67
CA GLY A 125 13.98 -8.12 -19.92
C GLY A 125 13.13 -6.87 -19.85
N ILE A 126 12.77 -6.35 -21.03
CA ILE A 126 12.04 -5.09 -21.17
C ILE A 126 10.69 -5.08 -20.44
N LEU A 127 10.04 -6.24 -20.30
CA LEU A 127 8.75 -6.35 -19.60
C LEU A 127 8.88 -6.08 -18.09
N ASP A 128 9.96 -6.55 -17.46
CA ASP A 128 10.25 -6.25 -16.06
C ASP A 128 10.50 -4.75 -15.84
N LEU A 129 11.20 -4.11 -16.78
CA LEU A 129 11.43 -2.66 -16.77
C LEU A 129 10.13 -1.88 -16.92
N VAL A 130 9.20 -2.34 -17.77
CA VAL A 130 7.88 -1.73 -17.93
C VAL A 130 7.08 -1.83 -16.63
N SER A 131 7.02 -2.99 -15.99
CA SER A 131 6.35 -3.16 -14.70
C SER A 131 6.95 -2.24 -13.63
N LEU A 132 8.28 -2.17 -13.54
CA LEU A 132 8.98 -1.29 -12.60
C LEU A 132 8.67 0.20 -12.87
N ALA A 133 8.59 0.59 -14.14
CA ALA A 133 8.26 1.97 -14.54
C ALA A 133 6.81 2.37 -14.23
N LEU A 134 5.88 1.42 -14.07
CA LEU A 134 4.49 1.68 -13.70
C LEU A 134 4.27 1.90 -12.19
N ILE A 135 5.25 1.52 -11.35
CA ILE A 135 5.20 1.78 -9.91
C ILE A 135 5.11 3.29 -9.60
N PRO A 136 5.97 4.18 -10.15
CA PRO A 136 5.83 5.63 -9.98
C PRO A 136 4.47 6.20 -10.41
N VAL A 137 3.85 5.63 -11.44
CA VAL A 137 2.51 6.05 -11.92
C VAL A 137 1.46 5.75 -10.85
N THR A 138 1.46 4.53 -10.33
CA THR A 138 0.56 4.11 -9.25
C THR A 138 0.79 4.94 -7.99
N TRP A 139 2.06 5.16 -7.63
CA TRP A 139 2.45 6.02 -6.52
C TRP A 139 1.86 7.42 -6.65
N ALA A 140 2.03 8.08 -7.80
CA ALA A 140 1.62 9.47 -7.99
C ALA A 140 0.10 9.63 -7.81
N VAL A 141 -0.67 8.69 -8.34
CA VAL A 141 -2.13 8.66 -8.18
C VAL A 141 -2.52 8.51 -6.72
N MET A 142 -1.96 7.51 -6.03
CA MET A 142 -2.29 7.23 -4.63
C MET A 142 -1.80 8.34 -3.69
N PHE A 143 -0.63 8.92 -3.95
CA PHE A 143 -0.08 10.01 -3.16
C PHE A 143 -0.92 11.28 -3.29
N LYS A 144 -1.42 11.57 -4.50
CA LYS A 144 -2.37 12.67 -4.71
C LYS A 144 -3.67 12.44 -3.92
N ALA A 145 -4.21 11.22 -3.96
CA ALA A 145 -5.37 10.86 -3.15
C ALA A 145 -5.10 11.00 -1.64
N GLN A 146 -3.93 10.57 -1.16
CA GLN A 146 -3.56 10.68 0.26
C GLN A 146 -3.45 12.13 0.73
N LYS A 147 -2.89 13.03 -0.07
CA LYS A 147 -2.84 14.46 0.29
C LYS A 147 -4.23 15.05 0.43
N THR A 148 -5.16 14.68 -0.46
CA THR A 148 -6.57 15.11 -0.35
C THR A 148 -7.25 14.48 0.86
N ILE A 149 -6.98 13.21 1.19
CA ILE A 149 -7.47 12.60 2.43
C ILE A 149 -7.00 13.40 3.65
N ASN A 150 -5.69 13.60 3.80
CA ASN A 150 -5.13 14.35 4.92
C ASN A 150 -5.75 15.74 5.06
N PHE A 151 -5.91 16.46 3.95
CA PHE A 151 -6.53 17.76 3.93
C PHE A 151 -8.02 17.72 4.30
N SER A 152 -8.79 16.76 3.75
CA SER A 152 -10.22 16.61 4.06
C SER A 152 -10.49 16.33 5.55
N GLN A 153 -9.54 15.69 6.23
CA GLN A 153 -9.63 15.31 7.64
C GLN A 153 -8.97 16.33 8.58
N ASP A 154 -8.67 17.54 8.08
CA ASP A 154 -8.07 18.65 8.82
C ASP A 154 -6.71 18.29 9.47
N ASP A 155 -5.96 17.39 8.82
CA ASP A 155 -4.61 16.96 9.23
C ASP A 155 -3.69 16.83 8.01
N THR A 156 -3.39 17.98 7.39
CA THR A 156 -2.60 18.08 6.15
C THR A 156 -1.24 17.40 6.22
N GLN A 157 -0.59 17.46 7.38
CA GLN A 157 0.71 16.86 7.64
C GLN A 157 0.63 15.39 8.08
N GLY A 158 -0.58 14.87 8.29
CA GLY A 158 -0.82 13.50 8.75
C GLY A 158 -0.24 13.21 10.13
N ARG A 159 -0.26 14.20 11.04
CA ARG A 159 0.31 14.12 12.39
C ARG A 159 -0.29 12.98 13.21
N ARG A 160 -1.58 12.68 13.01
CA ARG A 160 -2.29 11.56 13.67
C ARG A 160 -1.64 10.21 13.41
N ASN A 161 -0.93 10.06 12.29
CA ASN A 161 -0.26 8.83 11.90
C ASN A 161 1.11 9.14 11.28
N ASN A 162 1.99 9.63 12.15
CA ASN A 162 3.31 10.15 11.82
C ASN A 162 4.47 9.37 12.47
N ARG A 163 4.21 8.16 12.95
CA ARG A 163 5.24 7.33 13.61
C ARG A 163 5.34 5.98 12.94
N LEU A 164 6.54 5.44 12.84
CA LEU A 164 6.75 4.05 12.45
C LEU A 164 6.42 3.15 13.64
N THR A 165 5.89 1.97 13.34
CA THR A 165 5.59 0.92 14.31
C THR A 165 6.56 -0.24 14.02
N LEU A 166 6.66 -1.19 14.94
CA LEU A 166 7.47 -2.39 14.70
C LEU A 166 7.04 -3.13 13.43
N ALA A 167 5.73 -3.24 13.19
CA ALA A 167 5.18 -3.83 11.97
C ALA A 167 5.66 -3.11 10.70
N ASN A 168 5.74 -1.77 10.72
CA ASN A 168 6.28 -1.00 9.60
C ASN A 168 7.76 -1.35 9.35
N GLY A 169 8.55 -1.49 10.42
CA GLY A 169 9.96 -1.89 10.32
C GLY A 169 10.14 -3.27 9.68
N ILE A 170 9.31 -4.25 10.06
CA ILE A 170 9.32 -5.60 9.47
C ILE A 170 9.04 -5.53 7.97
N TRP A 171 7.98 -4.81 7.55
CA TRP A 171 7.64 -4.67 6.13
C TRP A 171 8.71 -3.93 5.34
N ILE A 172 9.35 -2.92 5.92
CA ILE A 172 10.49 -2.23 5.30
C ILE A 172 11.64 -3.22 5.10
N MET A 173 12.01 -3.99 6.12
CA MET A 173 13.11 -4.97 6.02
C MET A 173 12.84 -6.02 4.93
N LEU A 174 11.65 -6.62 4.92
CA LEU A 174 11.24 -7.57 3.88
C LEU A 174 11.29 -6.94 2.49
N GLY A 175 10.80 -5.71 2.37
CA GLY A 175 10.85 -4.95 1.14
C GLY A 175 12.26 -4.68 0.63
N MET A 176 13.19 -4.32 1.54
CA MET A 176 14.60 -4.11 1.19
C MET A 176 15.28 -5.40 0.72
N VAL A 177 14.97 -6.54 1.32
CA VAL A 177 15.44 -7.86 0.84
C VAL A 177 14.96 -8.13 -0.58
N LEU A 178 13.67 -7.90 -0.85
CA LEU A 178 13.09 -8.08 -2.19
C LEU A 178 13.69 -7.10 -3.21
N TRP A 179 13.92 -5.85 -2.84
CA TRP A 179 14.67 -4.90 -3.69
C TRP A 179 16.05 -5.44 -4.05
N GLY A 180 16.78 -5.99 -3.08
CA GLY A 180 18.08 -6.62 -3.31
C GLY A 180 18.00 -7.76 -4.31
N LEU A 181 17.00 -8.64 -4.18
CA LEU A 181 16.79 -9.76 -5.11
C LEU A 181 16.44 -9.29 -6.53
N ILE A 182 15.57 -8.28 -6.66
CA ILE A 182 15.20 -7.71 -7.96
C ILE A 182 16.41 -7.06 -8.64
N LEU A 183 17.17 -6.26 -7.89
CA LEU A 183 18.37 -5.60 -8.42
C LEU A 183 19.44 -6.63 -8.81
N LEU A 184 19.62 -7.69 -8.03
CA LEU A 184 20.51 -8.79 -8.38
C LEU A 184 20.02 -9.55 -9.63
N GLY A 185 18.72 -9.80 -9.75
CA GLY A 185 18.12 -10.44 -10.92
C GLY A 185 18.31 -9.60 -12.19
N LEU A 186 18.03 -8.30 -12.10
CA LEU A 186 18.28 -7.35 -13.19
C LEU A 186 19.77 -7.28 -13.55
N ALA A 187 20.66 -7.21 -12.55
CA ALA A 187 22.10 -7.21 -12.79
C ALA A 187 22.55 -8.51 -13.48
N SER A 188 22.05 -9.67 -13.05
CA SER A 188 22.36 -10.96 -13.66
C SER A 188 21.89 -11.03 -15.12
N GLY A 189 20.71 -10.46 -15.43
CA GLY A 189 20.16 -10.45 -16.78
C GLY A 189 20.87 -9.51 -17.75
N TYR A 190 21.27 -8.31 -17.29
CA TYR A 190 21.87 -7.28 -18.14
C TYR A 190 23.41 -7.22 -18.09
N PHE A 191 24.01 -7.69 -16.99
CA PHE A 191 25.45 -7.63 -16.69
C PHE A 191 25.93 -8.98 -16.10
N PRO A 192 25.80 -10.10 -16.83
CA PRO A 192 26.04 -11.44 -16.30
C PRO A 192 27.48 -11.64 -15.82
N GLU A 193 28.48 -11.25 -16.63
CA GLU A 193 29.90 -11.43 -16.29
C GLU A 193 30.30 -10.66 -15.02
N GLN A 194 29.84 -9.42 -14.88
CA GLN A 194 30.14 -8.60 -13.71
C GLN A 194 29.46 -9.16 -12.46
N THR A 195 28.24 -9.67 -12.61
CA THR A 195 27.47 -10.24 -11.51
C THR A 195 28.10 -11.55 -11.02
N GLU A 196 28.52 -12.44 -11.92
CA GLU A 196 29.23 -13.68 -11.56
C GLU A 196 30.55 -13.40 -10.83
N ALA A 197 31.34 -12.43 -11.33
CA ALA A 197 32.59 -12.03 -10.69
C ALA A 197 32.35 -11.48 -9.27
N PHE A 198 31.32 -10.63 -9.11
CA PHE A 198 30.94 -10.07 -7.82
C PHE A 198 30.51 -11.16 -6.83
N LEU A 199 29.61 -12.06 -7.24
CA LEU A 199 29.13 -13.17 -6.40
C LEU A 199 30.27 -14.10 -5.98
N SER A 200 31.18 -14.40 -6.90
CA SER A 200 32.37 -15.22 -6.60
C SER A 200 33.26 -14.58 -5.54
N SER A 201 33.47 -13.25 -5.63
CA SER A 201 34.28 -12.51 -4.65
C SER A 201 33.64 -12.50 -3.25
N LEU A 202 32.31 -12.41 -3.17
CA LEU A 202 31.57 -12.48 -1.92
C LEU A 202 31.71 -13.84 -1.24
N ILE A 203 31.57 -14.92 -2.02
CA ILE A 203 31.71 -16.30 -1.52
C ILE A 203 33.11 -16.51 -0.96
N MET A 204 34.16 -16.07 -1.67
CA MET A 204 35.55 -16.20 -1.22
C MET A 204 35.86 -15.38 0.05
N THR A 205 35.14 -14.29 0.29
CA THR A 205 35.32 -13.44 1.49
C THR A 205 34.55 -14.00 2.70
N ALA A 206 33.51 -14.79 2.46
CA ALA A 206 32.66 -15.39 3.50
C ALA A 206 33.10 -16.79 3.92
N SER A 207 33.95 -17.46 3.12
CA SER A 207 34.59 -18.75 3.40
C SER A 207 35.89 -18.60 4.19
#